data_AF-A0A517TYH0-F1
#
_entry.id   AF-A0A517TYH0-F1
#
_cell.length_a   1.000
_cell.length_b   1.000
_cell.length_c   1.000
_cell.angle_alpha   90.00
_cell.angle_beta   90.00
_cell.angle_gamma   90.00
#
_symmetry.space_group_name_H-M   'P 1'
#
loop_
_entity.id
_entity.type
_entity.pdbx_description
1 polymer ?
#
loop_
_entity_poly.entity_id
_entity_poly.type
_entity_poly.pdbx_seq_one_letter_code
_entity_poly.pdbx_strand_id
1 'polypeptide(L)'
;MRSILLAVTAIVCWGISGRIQANGDFPTEESLSRSSWNSVYETAQGREVHALVKFRGRNGTYDTSFGRGRLTNVKYAVDTQSQPGKPFFQITGDWSFQGKSGQFLFASRGAEKFSGNWQGPSGGGKWNGTSMYSQWEKDPNRDRWFCEYRYPDRSDPTVINVQTMLWYPNDVKRSGYYYFANKKNEIWGRCVCQSNPDYDAEVMQWSTLSGDDWTELSAGDCPAPKDGNPKLAAIDAIPDPPA
;
A
#
# COMPACT_ATOMS: atom_id res chain seq x y z
N MET A 1 -35.04 11.52 23.37
CA MET A 1 -33.88 10.78 23.90
C MET A 1 -32.76 10.88 22.89
N ARG A 2 -31.65 11.52 23.28
CA ARG A 2 -30.46 11.70 22.43
C ARG A 2 -29.57 10.47 22.63
N SER A 3 -29.35 9.70 21.57
CA SER A 3 -28.32 8.64 21.59
C SER A 3 -27.06 9.21 20.96
N ILE A 4 -26.11 9.53 21.84
CA ILE A 4 -24.72 9.82 21.52
C ILE A 4 -24.07 8.47 21.23
N LEU A 5 -23.62 8.24 19.99
CA LEU A 5 -22.69 7.15 19.70
C LEU A 5 -21.29 7.76 19.60
N LEU A 6 -20.46 7.43 20.59
CA LEU A 6 -19.06 7.79 20.64
C LEU A 6 -18.31 7.13 19.48
N ALA A 7 -17.52 7.93 18.78
CA ALA A 7 -16.37 7.47 18.03
C ALA A 7 -15.42 6.72 18.96
N VAL A 8 -15.05 5.49 18.59
CA VAL A 8 -13.93 4.77 19.18
C VAL A 8 -12.88 4.64 18.09
N THR A 9 -12.08 5.69 17.95
CA THR A 9 -10.79 5.63 17.29
C THR A 9 -9.78 5.19 18.33
N ALA A 10 -9.51 3.90 18.40
CA ALA A 10 -8.36 3.34 19.09
C ALA A 10 -8.15 1.91 18.61
N ILE A 11 -6.91 1.55 18.26
CA ILE A 11 -6.13 0.54 18.99
C ILE A 11 -4.81 0.29 18.23
N VAL A 12 -3.73 0.85 18.76
CA VAL A 12 -2.63 0.18 19.49
C VAL A 12 -1.52 -0.35 18.58
N CYS A 13 -0.40 0.38 18.61
CA CYS A 13 0.90 -0.10 18.22
C CYS A 13 1.41 -1.10 19.29
N TRP A 14 1.44 -2.39 18.97
CA TRP A 14 2.23 -3.36 19.74
C TRP A 14 3.54 -3.64 19.00
N GLY A 15 4.63 -3.39 19.70
CA GLY A 15 6.00 -3.49 19.21
C GLY A 15 6.42 -4.92 18.89
N ILE A 16 7.41 -4.99 18.01
CA ILE A 16 8.12 -6.20 17.62
C ILE A 16 8.83 -6.79 18.84
N SER A 17 8.51 -8.04 19.18
CA SER A 17 9.38 -8.96 19.92
C SER A 17 9.94 -9.99 18.95
N GLY A 18 10.61 -9.52 17.90
CA GLY A 18 11.67 -10.26 17.24
C GLY A 18 12.98 -9.75 17.82
N ARG A 19 13.82 -10.63 18.39
CA ARG A 19 15.23 -10.29 18.62
C ARG A 19 15.90 -10.11 17.25
N ILE A 20 15.70 -8.95 16.65
CA ILE A 20 16.70 -8.31 15.82
C ILE A 20 17.29 -7.29 16.77
N GLN A 21 18.47 -7.58 17.33
CA GLN A 21 19.23 -6.57 18.05
C GLN A 21 19.47 -5.44 17.06
N ALA A 22 18.76 -4.32 17.24
CA ALA A 22 18.90 -3.11 16.45
C ALA A 22 20.24 -2.45 16.79
N ASN A 23 21.32 -3.03 16.28
CA ASN A 23 22.55 -2.30 15.99
C ASN A 23 22.51 -1.98 14.49
N GLY A 24 21.83 -0.90 14.09
CA GLY A 24 22.09 -0.19 12.82
C GLY A 24 21.88 -0.91 11.48
N ASP A 25 21.60 -2.21 11.42
CA ASP A 25 21.53 -2.93 10.15
C ASP A 25 20.12 -2.85 9.53
N PHE A 26 20.02 -2.06 8.47
CA PHE A 26 18.85 -2.02 7.60
C PHE A 26 18.58 -3.42 7.02
N PRO A 27 17.30 -3.83 6.88
CA PRO A 27 16.98 -5.13 6.30
C PRO A 27 17.55 -5.30 4.88
N THR A 28 18.66 -6.03 4.72
CA THR A 28 19.10 -6.52 3.41
C THR A 28 18.09 -7.52 2.87
N GLU A 29 18.10 -7.77 1.55
CA GLU A 29 17.30 -8.85 0.96
C GLU A 29 17.52 -10.19 1.70
N GLU A 30 18.77 -10.51 2.05
CA GLU A 30 19.09 -11.73 2.79
C GLU A 30 18.38 -11.76 4.16
N SER A 31 18.45 -10.67 4.92
CA SER A 31 17.81 -10.57 6.23
C SER A 31 16.28 -10.66 6.13
N LEU A 32 15.67 -10.00 5.14
CA LEU A 32 14.24 -10.10 4.86
C LEU A 32 13.84 -11.53 4.52
N SER A 33 14.67 -12.22 3.74
CA SER A 33 14.39 -13.60 3.31
C SER A 33 14.36 -14.62 4.45
N ARG A 34 14.87 -14.27 5.64
CA ARG A 34 14.91 -15.14 6.83
C ARG A 34 14.13 -14.56 8.02
N SER A 35 13.35 -13.52 7.78
CA SER A 35 12.67 -12.74 8.83
C SER A 35 11.33 -13.37 9.27
N SER A 36 10.81 -12.91 10.40
CA SER A 36 9.48 -13.28 10.91
C SER A 36 8.77 -12.06 11.46
N TRP A 37 7.46 -11.96 11.19
CA TRP A 37 6.66 -10.76 11.41
C TRP A 37 5.32 -11.12 12.05
N ASN A 38 4.98 -10.43 13.13
CA ASN A 38 3.59 -10.39 13.57
C ASN A 38 2.85 -9.36 12.71
N SER A 39 1.69 -9.73 12.21
CA SER A 39 0.89 -8.85 11.38
C SER A 39 -0.60 -9.12 11.58
N VAL A 40 -1.43 -8.19 11.13
CA VAL A 40 -2.88 -8.23 11.24
C VAL A 40 -3.44 -7.96 9.84
N TYR A 41 -4.40 -8.77 9.40
CA TYR A 41 -5.12 -8.51 8.16
C TYR A 41 -6.61 -8.52 8.38
N GLU A 42 -7.33 -7.76 7.57
CA GLU A 42 -8.79 -7.75 7.56
C GLU A 42 -9.30 -8.70 6.48
N THR A 43 -10.23 -9.57 6.86
CA THR A 43 -10.97 -10.42 5.92
C THR A 43 -11.99 -9.62 5.13
N ALA A 44 -12.49 -10.17 4.02
CA ALA A 44 -13.56 -9.53 3.24
C ALA A 44 -14.85 -9.23 4.05
N GLN A 45 -15.03 -9.87 5.21
CA GLN A 45 -16.15 -9.63 6.12
C GLN A 45 -15.84 -8.59 7.21
N GLY A 46 -14.74 -7.85 7.13
CA GLY A 46 -14.35 -6.84 8.11
C GLY A 46 -13.75 -7.41 9.40
N ARG A 47 -13.47 -8.73 9.46
CA ARG A 47 -12.87 -9.35 10.65
C ARG A 47 -11.35 -9.25 10.61
N GLU A 48 -10.77 -8.71 11.67
CA GLU A 48 -9.33 -8.73 11.92
C GLU A 48 -8.81 -10.13 12.24
N VAL A 49 -7.66 -10.49 11.67
CA VAL A 49 -6.99 -11.76 11.88
C VAL A 49 -5.51 -11.52 12.11
N HIS A 50 -5.03 -11.95 13.28
CA HIS A 50 -3.61 -11.95 13.60
C HIS A 50 -2.89 -13.11 12.91
N ALA A 51 -1.72 -12.83 12.36
CA ALA A 51 -0.87 -13.80 11.71
C ALA A 51 0.61 -13.63 12.11
N LEU A 52 1.30 -14.74 12.31
CA LEU A 52 2.77 -14.78 12.36
C LEU A 52 3.29 -15.25 11.00
N VAL A 53 3.85 -14.32 10.23
CA VAL A 53 4.44 -14.56 8.92
C VAL A 53 5.91 -14.90 9.07
N LYS A 54 6.39 -15.95 8.39
CA LYS A 54 7.79 -16.41 8.45
C LYS A 54 8.32 -16.60 7.04
N PHE A 55 9.41 -15.92 6.71
CA PHE A 55 10.10 -16.04 5.42
C PHE A 55 11.32 -16.96 5.53
N ARG A 56 11.54 -17.75 4.48
CA ARG A 56 12.66 -18.70 4.32
C ARG A 56 13.09 -18.77 2.86
N GLY A 57 13.86 -17.78 2.41
CA GLY A 57 14.25 -17.64 1.01
C GLY A 57 13.05 -17.35 0.13
N ARG A 58 12.84 -18.15 -0.92
CA ARG A 58 11.70 -18.02 -1.85
C ARG A 58 10.39 -18.66 -1.34
N ASN A 59 10.37 -19.15 -0.10
CA ASN A 59 9.23 -19.80 0.51
C ASN A 59 8.95 -19.21 1.90
N GLY A 60 7.80 -19.54 2.48
CA GLY A 60 7.44 -19.13 3.82
C GLY A 60 6.15 -19.76 4.32
N THR A 61 5.72 -19.33 5.49
CA THR A 61 4.44 -19.73 6.10
C THR A 61 3.80 -18.53 6.78
N TYR A 62 2.49 -18.58 6.96
CA TYR A 62 1.79 -17.69 7.86
C TYR A 62 0.91 -18.51 8.80
N ASP A 63 1.07 -18.27 10.09
CA ASP A 63 0.35 -18.96 11.17
C ASP A 63 -0.77 -18.04 11.67
N THR A 64 -2.03 -18.47 11.59
CA THR A 64 -3.21 -17.73 12.08
C THR A 64 -3.96 -18.55 13.12
N SER A 65 -4.96 -17.95 13.78
CA SER A 65 -5.87 -18.67 14.68
C SER A 65 -6.70 -19.76 13.97
N PHE A 66 -6.86 -19.69 12.64
CA PHE A 66 -7.62 -20.67 11.85
C PHE A 66 -6.74 -21.77 11.25
N GLY A 67 -5.42 -21.67 11.36
CA GLY A 67 -4.46 -22.64 10.85
C GLY A 67 -3.26 -22.00 10.15
N ARG A 68 -2.45 -22.86 9.52
CA ARG A 68 -1.22 -22.50 8.82
C ARG A 68 -1.40 -22.50 7.30
N GLY A 69 -1.06 -21.38 6.67
CA GLY A 69 -0.90 -21.28 5.21
C GLY A 69 0.55 -21.32 4.75
N ARG A 70 0.74 -21.42 3.43
CA ARG A 70 2.06 -21.46 2.77
C ARG A 70 2.27 -20.22 1.93
N LEU A 71 3.52 -19.77 1.86
CA LEU A 71 3.99 -18.72 0.95
C LEU A 71 5.01 -19.32 -0.01
N THR A 72 4.89 -19.02 -1.30
CA THR A 72 5.77 -19.52 -2.36
C THR A 72 6.11 -18.41 -3.34
N ASN A 73 7.15 -18.64 -4.16
CA ASN A 73 7.62 -17.66 -5.15
C ASN A 73 7.90 -16.29 -4.53
N VAL A 74 8.38 -16.28 -3.29
CA VAL A 74 8.61 -15.03 -2.55
C VAL A 74 9.78 -14.28 -3.19
N LYS A 75 9.53 -13.01 -3.50
CA LYS A 75 10.48 -12.07 -4.09
C LYS A 75 10.60 -10.86 -3.18
N TYR A 76 11.79 -10.32 -3.14
CA TYR A 76 12.14 -9.19 -2.28
C TYR A 76 12.64 -8.05 -3.15
N ALA A 77 12.30 -6.83 -2.78
CA ALA A 77 12.89 -5.63 -3.35
C ALA A 77 13.30 -4.71 -2.21
N VAL A 78 14.46 -4.08 -2.36
CA VAL A 78 14.98 -3.11 -1.41
C VAL A 78 15.35 -1.86 -2.17
N ASP A 79 14.71 -0.75 -1.81
CA ASP A 79 15.04 0.57 -2.31
C ASP A 79 15.71 1.37 -1.19
N THR A 80 17.03 1.49 -1.29
CA THR A 80 17.85 2.34 -0.42
C THR A 80 18.27 3.66 -1.08
N GLN A 81 17.96 3.82 -2.37
CA GLN A 81 18.50 4.89 -3.21
C GLN A 81 17.54 6.06 -3.33
N SER A 82 16.23 5.80 -3.40
CA SER A 82 15.24 6.87 -3.60
C SER A 82 15.15 7.82 -2.41
N GLN A 83 15.45 7.34 -1.19
CA GLN A 83 15.52 8.18 0.01
C GLN A 83 16.73 7.76 0.88
N PRO A 84 17.88 8.44 0.77
CA PRO A 84 19.05 8.12 1.58
C PRO A 84 18.72 8.08 3.08
N GLY A 85 19.05 6.97 3.74
CA GLY A 85 18.80 6.75 5.17
C GLY A 85 17.38 6.29 5.53
N LYS A 86 16.47 6.14 4.56
CA LYS A 86 15.10 5.66 4.76
C LYS A 86 14.78 4.53 3.77
N PRO A 87 15.28 3.31 4.00
CA PRO A 87 15.05 2.25 3.05
C PRO A 87 13.56 1.88 2.99
N PHE A 88 13.12 1.53 1.79
CA PHE A 88 11.81 0.97 1.53
C PHE A 88 11.97 -0.47 1.07
N PHE A 89 11.15 -1.36 1.62
CA PHE A 89 11.19 -2.77 1.31
C PHE A 89 9.87 -3.22 0.74
N GLN A 90 9.94 -4.15 -0.20
CA GLN A 90 8.79 -4.82 -0.78
C GLN A 90 8.99 -6.34 -0.73
N ILE A 91 7.95 -7.07 -0.37
CA ILE A 91 7.93 -8.53 -0.43
C ILE A 91 6.69 -8.94 -1.20
N THR A 92 6.86 -9.67 -2.29
CA THR A 92 5.74 -10.19 -3.09
C THR A 92 5.81 -11.70 -3.19
N GLY A 93 4.71 -12.35 -3.51
CA GLY A 93 4.70 -13.79 -3.75
C GLY A 93 3.29 -14.33 -3.86
N ASP A 94 3.19 -15.65 -3.78
CA ASP A 94 1.93 -16.37 -3.79
C ASP A 94 1.64 -16.94 -2.39
N TRP A 95 0.37 -16.94 -2.00
CA TRP A 95 -0.11 -17.58 -0.78
C TRP A 95 -1.05 -18.74 -1.12
N SER A 96 -1.13 -19.72 -0.22
CA SER A 96 -2.15 -20.78 -0.28
C SER A 96 -2.57 -21.25 1.10
N PHE A 97 -3.88 -21.49 1.26
CA PHE A 97 -4.49 -21.99 2.49
C PHE A 97 -5.83 -22.66 2.20
N GLN A 98 -6.02 -23.87 2.74
CA GLN A 98 -7.28 -24.63 2.64
C GLN A 98 -7.86 -24.70 1.20
N GLY A 99 -7.01 -25.00 0.22
CA GLY A 99 -7.41 -25.12 -1.19
C GLY A 99 -7.62 -23.79 -1.92
N LYS A 100 -7.49 -22.65 -1.25
CA LYS A 100 -7.46 -21.32 -1.86
C LYS A 100 -6.02 -20.84 -2.06
N SER A 101 -5.83 -19.98 -3.04
CA SER A 101 -4.52 -19.36 -3.32
C SER A 101 -4.68 -17.97 -3.92
N GLY A 102 -3.58 -17.22 -3.97
CA GLY A 102 -3.51 -15.98 -4.70
C GLY A 102 -2.20 -15.24 -4.44
N GLN A 103 -2.17 -13.92 -4.65
CA GLN A 103 -0.93 -13.13 -4.57
C GLN A 103 -0.92 -12.22 -3.36
N PHE A 104 0.26 -11.89 -2.85
CA PHE A 104 0.43 -10.88 -1.80
C PHE A 104 1.53 -9.88 -2.17
N LEU A 105 1.41 -8.70 -1.59
CA LEU A 105 2.39 -7.63 -1.58
C LEU A 105 2.47 -7.12 -0.14
N PHE A 106 3.66 -7.13 0.46
CA PHE A 106 3.98 -6.41 1.68
C PHE A 106 4.97 -5.29 1.39
N ALA A 107 4.81 -4.16 2.06
CA ALA A 107 5.72 -3.05 2.00
C ALA A 107 6.01 -2.45 3.37
N SER A 108 7.20 -1.90 3.54
CA SER A 108 7.62 -1.28 4.79
C SER A 108 8.64 -0.17 4.57
N ARG A 109 8.63 0.82 5.47
CA ARG A 109 9.65 1.87 5.63
C ARG A 109 10.72 1.56 6.68
N GLY A 110 10.74 0.36 7.24
CA GLY A 110 11.66 0.03 8.32
C GLY A 110 11.48 -1.36 8.90
N ALA A 111 12.30 -1.69 9.89
CA ALA A 111 12.27 -3.00 10.52
C ALA A 111 11.04 -3.20 11.43
N GLU A 112 10.21 -2.18 11.66
CA GLU A 112 9.19 -2.21 12.72
C GLU A 112 7.78 -2.59 12.28
N LYS A 113 7.38 -2.34 11.02
CA LYS A 113 5.99 -2.55 10.55
C LYS A 113 5.91 -2.74 9.04
N PHE A 114 5.21 -3.77 8.57
CA PHE A 114 4.81 -3.93 7.15
C PHE A 114 3.30 -3.67 6.97
N SER A 115 2.88 -3.01 5.89
CA SER A 115 1.51 -3.09 5.33
C SER A 115 1.49 -4.00 4.13
N GLY A 116 0.30 -4.28 3.60
CA GLY A 116 0.20 -4.84 2.27
C GLY A 116 -1.20 -5.23 1.85
N ASN A 117 -1.30 -5.92 0.74
CA ASN A 117 -2.57 -6.42 0.21
C ASN A 117 -2.39 -7.89 -0.21
N TRP A 118 -3.46 -8.69 -0.11
CA TRP A 118 -3.52 -10.01 -0.74
C TRP A 118 -4.73 -10.11 -1.65
N GLN A 119 -4.61 -10.84 -2.74
CA GLN A 119 -5.70 -11.12 -3.69
C GLN A 119 -5.96 -12.63 -3.73
N GLY A 120 -7.22 -13.04 -3.88
CA GLY A 120 -7.64 -14.44 -4.02
C GLY A 120 -8.89 -14.59 -4.90
N PRO A 121 -9.32 -15.84 -5.21
CA PRO A 121 -10.43 -16.13 -6.12
C PRO A 121 -11.81 -15.69 -5.62
N SER A 122 -11.95 -15.34 -4.34
CA SER A 122 -13.20 -14.86 -3.73
C SER A 122 -13.13 -13.37 -3.34
N GLY A 123 -12.18 -12.62 -3.91
CA GLY A 123 -11.79 -11.30 -3.43
C GLY A 123 -10.47 -11.34 -2.64
N GLY A 124 -9.87 -10.16 -2.49
CA GLY A 124 -8.67 -9.91 -1.69
C GLY A 124 -8.99 -9.39 -0.29
N GLY A 125 -7.95 -9.14 0.50
CA GLY A 125 -8.03 -8.46 1.78
C GLY A 125 -6.79 -7.61 2.03
N LYS A 126 -6.91 -6.65 2.95
CA LYS A 126 -5.84 -5.70 3.28
C LYS A 126 -5.05 -6.21 4.49
N TRP A 127 -3.72 -6.14 4.42
CA TRP A 127 -2.83 -6.33 5.56
C TRP A 127 -2.55 -4.96 6.18
N ASN A 128 -2.94 -4.79 7.46
CA ASN A 128 -2.85 -3.53 8.18
C ASN A 128 -1.37 -3.18 8.45
N GLY A 129 -0.94 -1.96 8.10
CA GLY A 129 0.43 -1.44 8.34
C GLY A 129 0.81 -0.17 7.54
N THR A 130 2.12 0.11 7.43
CA THR A 130 2.75 1.22 6.65
C THR A 130 2.48 1.24 5.14
N SER A 131 1.67 2.20 4.67
CA SER A 131 1.25 2.30 3.26
C SER A 131 2.40 2.39 2.24
N MET A 132 2.09 2.03 0.99
CA MET A 132 2.93 2.27 -0.19
C MET A 132 3.25 3.76 -0.43
N TYR A 133 2.63 4.67 0.34
CA TYR A 133 2.71 6.13 0.19
C TYR A 133 3.63 6.79 1.19
N SER A 134 4.51 7.70 0.74
CA SER A 134 5.28 8.58 1.62
C SER A 134 4.38 9.42 2.52
N GLN A 135 4.97 10.05 3.53
CA GLN A 135 4.26 11.13 4.20
C GLN A 135 4.01 12.25 3.19
N TRP A 136 2.94 13.00 3.41
CA TRP A 136 2.68 14.23 2.66
C TRP A 136 3.72 15.29 3.00
N GLU A 137 4.25 15.92 1.97
CA GLU A 137 5.24 17.00 2.04
C GLU A 137 4.72 18.20 1.25
N LYS A 138 4.93 19.42 1.77
CA LYS A 138 4.59 20.64 1.05
C LYS A 138 5.65 20.87 -0.02
N ASP A 139 5.22 21.09 -1.27
CA ASP A 139 6.15 21.47 -2.33
C ASP A 139 6.67 22.90 -2.04
N PRO A 140 7.99 23.11 -1.84
CA PRO A 140 8.51 24.41 -1.46
C PRO A 140 8.39 25.46 -2.58
N ASN A 141 8.18 25.03 -3.82
CA ASN A 141 8.18 25.90 -5.00
C ASN A 141 6.79 26.05 -5.62
N ARG A 142 5.78 25.34 -5.11
CA ARG A 142 4.44 25.29 -5.70
C ARG A 142 3.41 25.21 -4.60
N ASP A 143 2.25 25.81 -4.81
CA ASP A 143 1.15 25.71 -3.84
C ASP A 143 0.41 24.38 -3.94
N ARG A 144 1.09 23.30 -3.53
CA ARG A 144 0.57 21.94 -3.54
C ARG A 144 1.29 21.10 -2.49
N TRP A 145 0.65 19.99 -2.15
CA TRP A 145 1.26 18.92 -1.38
C TRP A 145 1.57 17.75 -2.32
N PHE A 146 2.56 16.95 -1.94
CA PHE A 146 2.87 15.73 -2.65
C PHE A 146 3.24 14.60 -1.69
N CYS A 147 3.05 13.37 -2.14
CA CYS A 147 3.68 12.20 -1.54
C CYS A 147 4.02 11.20 -2.64
N GLU A 148 5.00 10.34 -2.39
CA GLU A 148 5.43 9.31 -3.33
C GLU A 148 4.65 8.03 -3.12
N TYR A 149 4.10 7.45 -4.18
CA TYR A 149 3.52 6.11 -4.18
C TYR A 149 4.52 5.14 -4.80
N ARG A 150 4.91 4.11 -4.04
CA ARG A 150 5.82 3.04 -4.47
C ARG A 150 5.03 1.82 -4.89
N TYR A 151 5.52 1.04 -5.85
CA TYR A 151 4.81 -0.15 -6.33
C TYR A 151 5.72 -1.11 -7.10
N PRO A 152 5.37 -2.41 -7.22
CA PRO A 152 6.11 -3.35 -8.04
C PRO A 152 6.04 -3.01 -9.52
N ASP A 153 7.17 -3.11 -10.21
CA ASP A 153 7.20 -3.10 -11.67
C ASP A 153 6.37 -4.25 -12.26
N ARG A 154 5.76 -3.97 -13.41
CA ARG A 154 4.90 -4.90 -14.14
C ARG A 154 5.65 -6.16 -14.57
N SER A 155 6.88 -6.00 -15.04
CA SER A 155 7.70 -7.07 -15.61
C SER A 155 8.54 -7.78 -14.56
N ASP A 156 9.00 -7.04 -13.55
CA ASP A 156 9.83 -7.58 -12.47
C ASP A 156 9.45 -7.01 -11.10
N PRO A 157 8.71 -7.75 -10.25
CA PRO A 157 8.31 -7.26 -8.93
C PRO A 157 9.47 -7.11 -7.93
N THR A 158 10.72 -7.44 -8.31
CA THR A 158 11.93 -7.08 -7.55
C THR A 158 12.40 -5.64 -7.83
N VAL A 159 11.82 -4.98 -8.83
CA VAL A 159 12.03 -3.56 -9.13
C VAL A 159 10.89 -2.75 -8.51
N ILE A 160 11.26 -1.72 -7.74
CA ILE A 160 10.32 -0.76 -7.14
C ILE A 160 10.22 0.46 -8.06
N ASN A 161 9.02 0.71 -8.56
CA ASN A 161 8.68 1.96 -9.22
C ASN A 161 8.13 2.97 -8.23
N VAL A 162 8.24 4.24 -8.60
CA VAL A 162 7.81 5.38 -7.80
C VAL A 162 7.05 6.32 -8.72
N GLN A 163 5.93 6.82 -8.23
CA GLN A 163 5.19 7.91 -8.85
C GLN A 163 4.83 8.95 -7.78
N THR A 164 4.45 10.14 -8.20
CA THR A 164 4.09 11.24 -7.31
C THR A 164 2.58 11.41 -7.28
N MET A 165 1.98 11.34 -6.09
CA MET A 165 0.63 11.81 -5.84
C MET A 165 0.68 13.29 -5.44
N LEU A 166 -0.24 14.09 -5.99
CA LEU A 166 -0.27 15.54 -5.86
C LEU A 166 -1.66 15.99 -5.37
N TRP A 167 -1.69 16.98 -4.50
CA TRP A 167 -2.91 17.61 -4.02
C TRP A 167 -2.79 19.13 -4.02
N TYR A 168 -3.80 19.82 -4.55
CA TYR A 168 -3.81 21.27 -4.75
C TYR A 168 -4.92 21.92 -3.92
N PRO A 169 -4.76 22.07 -2.60
CA PRO A 169 -5.86 22.49 -1.71
C PRO A 169 -6.44 23.87 -2.06
N ASN A 170 -5.60 24.78 -2.55
CA ASN A 170 -5.99 26.18 -2.81
C ASN A 170 -6.32 26.47 -4.28
N ASP A 171 -6.17 25.49 -5.18
CA ASP A 171 -6.54 25.66 -6.59
C ASP A 171 -7.98 25.17 -6.78
N VAL A 172 -8.92 26.09 -6.91
CA VAL A 172 -10.36 25.81 -7.03
C VAL A 172 -10.67 24.79 -8.15
N LYS A 173 -9.87 24.75 -9.22
CA LYS A 173 -10.10 23.82 -10.34
C LYS A 173 -9.55 22.41 -10.08
N ARG A 174 -8.65 22.28 -9.11
CA ARG A 174 -7.90 21.04 -8.84
C ARG A 174 -8.10 20.47 -7.43
N SER A 175 -8.62 21.27 -6.50
CA SER A 175 -8.77 20.90 -5.09
C SER A 175 -9.70 19.71 -4.87
N GLY A 176 -10.62 19.45 -5.81
CA GLY A 176 -11.53 18.31 -5.82
C GLY A 176 -10.89 16.96 -6.20
N TYR A 177 -9.58 16.88 -6.44
CA TYR A 177 -8.92 15.65 -6.88
C TYR A 177 -7.52 15.46 -6.28
N TYR A 178 -7.14 14.19 -6.11
CA TYR A 178 -5.76 13.76 -6.00
C TYR A 178 -5.25 13.36 -7.38
N TYR A 179 -4.10 13.88 -7.80
CA TYR A 179 -3.53 13.60 -9.12
C TYR A 179 -2.33 12.68 -9.00
N PHE A 180 -2.16 11.79 -9.96
CA PHE A 180 -1.06 10.85 -10.03
C PHE A 180 -0.19 11.15 -11.24
N ALA A 181 1.10 11.37 -10.99
CA ALA A 181 2.08 11.74 -11.99
C ALA A 181 3.25 10.76 -12.02
N ASN A 182 3.69 10.37 -13.22
CA ASN A 182 4.81 9.45 -13.39
C ASN A 182 6.16 10.11 -13.01
N LYS A 183 7.27 9.37 -13.15
CA LYS A 183 8.64 9.88 -12.88
C LYS A 183 9.03 11.12 -13.71
N LYS A 184 8.35 11.39 -14.82
CA LYS A 184 8.53 12.59 -15.66
C LYS A 184 7.63 13.75 -15.25
N ASN A 185 6.90 13.63 -14.14
CA ASN A 185 5.85 14.57 -13.68
C ASN A 185 4.68 14.72 -14.67
N GLU A 186 4.46 13.75 -15.55
CA GLU A 186 3.29 13.72 -16.43
C GLU A 186 2.12 13.11 -15.67
N ILE A 187 1.04 13.88 -15.51
CA ILE A 187 -0.19 13.40 -14.88
C ILE A 187 -0.84 12.37 -15.79
N TRP A 188 -1.25 11.24 -15.23
CA TRP A 188 -1.92 10.16 -15.98
C TRP A 188 -3.26 9.76 -15.37
N GLY A 189 -3.49 10.07 -14.10
CA GLY A 189 -4.68 9.66 -13.37
C GLY A 189 -5.09 10.67 -12.31
N ARG A 190 -6.36 10.63 -11.93
CA ARG A 190 -6.88 11.38 -10.78
C ARG A 190 -7.93 10.56 -10.05
N CYS A 191 -8.01 10.76 -8.74
CA CYS A 191 -9.07 10.22 -7.89
C CYS A 191 -9.82 11.38 -7.23
N VAL A 192 -11.13 11.26 -7.14
CA VAL A 192 -11.98 12.21 -6.40
C VAL A 192 -11.55 12.25 -4.93
N CYS A 193 -11.41 13.44 -4.35
CA CYS A 193 -11.06 13.61 -2.94
C CYS A 193 -12.31 13.88 -2.08
N GLN A 194 -12.18 13.73 -0.76
CA GLN A 194 -13.30 13.87 0.18
C GLN A 194 -13.99 15.25 0.15
N SER A 195 -13.28 16.31 -0.23
CA SER A 195 -13.85 17.67 -0.33
C SER A 195 -14.64 17.90 -1.62
N ASN A 196 -14.62 16.96 -2.56
CA ASN A 196 -15.38 17.07 -3.81
C ASN A 196 -16.85 16.67 -3.57
N PRO A 197 -17.84 17.43 -4.08
CA PRO A 197 -19.26 17.08 -3.95
C PRO A 197 -19.64 15.70 -4.50
N ASP A 198 -18.90 15.19 -5.48
CA ASP A 198 -19.16 13.89 -6.11
C ASP A 198 -18.53 12.73 -5.32
N TYR A 199 -17.81 13.00 -4.22
CA TYR A 199 -17.12 11.98 -3.44
C TYR A 199 -18.07 10.92 -2.85
N ASP A 200 -17.76 9.66 -3.12
CA ASP A 200 -18.38 8.52 -2.48
C ASP A 200 -17.42 7.86 -1.47
N ALA A 201 -17.87 7.70 -0.22
CA ALA A 201 -17.08 7.07 0.82
C ALA A 201 -17.00 5.53 0.68
N GLU A 202 -17.93 4.92 -0.07
CA GLU A 202 -17.99 3.47 -0.27
C GLU A 202 -17.12 3.01 -1.44
N VAL A 203 -16.88 3.87 -2.44
CA VAL A 203 -16.16 3.52 -3.67
C VAL A 203 -15.23 4.62 -4.14
N MET A 204 -14.00 4.24 -4.51
CA MET A 204 -13.08 5.18 -5.16
C MET A 204 -13.55 5.51 -6.58
N GLN A 205 -13.49 6.79 -6.93
CA GLN A 205 -13.89 7.30 -8.24
C GLN A 205 -12.65 7.82 -8.97
N TRP A 206 -12.29 7.13 -10.05
CA TRP A 206 -11.07 7.37 -10.79
C TRP A 206 -11.33 7.91 -12.19
N SER A 207 -10.39 8.69 -12.69
CA SER A 207 -10.29 9.01 -14.11
C SER A 207 -8.85 8.83 -14.59
N THR A 208 -8.68 8.42 -15.84
CA THR A 208 -7.37 8.41 -16.51
C THR A 208 -7.29 9.52 -17.55
N LEU A 209 -6.10 10.06 -17.76
CA LEU A 209 -5.82 11.11 -18.74
C LEU A 209 -5.21 10.47 -19.99
N SER A 210 -5.80 10.74 -21.16
CA SER A 210 -5.26 10.33 -22.46
C SER A 210 -5.25 11.54 -23.39
N GLY A 211 -4.06 12.08 -23.68
CA GLY A 211 -3.95 13.40 -24.30
C GLY A 211 -4.45 14.46 -23.33
N ASP A 212 -5.46 15.22 -23.73
CA ASP A 212 -6.09 16.25 -22.90
C ASP A 212 -7.43 15.83 -22.29
N ASP A 213 -7.89 14.61 -22.60
CA ASP A 213 -9.22 14.11 -22.22
C ASP A 213 -9.17 13.20 -21.01
N TRP A 214 -10.02 13.51 -20.02
CA TRP A 214 -10.26 12.66 -18.86
C TRP A 214 -11.35 11.62 -19.18
N THR A 215 -11.01 10.34 -18.98
CA THR A 215 -11.98 9.24 -19.08
C THR A 215 -12.26 8.69 -17.68
N GLU A 216 -13.51 8.78 -17.25
CA GLU A 216 -13.98 8.20 -15.99
C GLU A 216 -13.95 6.66 -16.06
N LEU A 217 -13.51 6.05 -14.97
CA LEU A 217 -13.56 4.60 -14.79
C LEU A 217 -14.84 4.21 -14.05
N SER A 218 -15.21 2.93 -14.09
CA SER A 218 -16.36 2.44 -13.34
C SER A 218 -16.12 2.64 -11.84
N ALA A 219 -17.19 2.90 -11.09
CA ALA A 219 -17.09 3.01 -9.63
C ALA A 219 -16.47 1.74 -9.03
N GLY A 220 -15.46 1.92 -8.17
CA GLY A 220 -14.71 0.82 -7.56
C GLY A 220 -13.53 0.29 -8.41
N ASP A 221 -13.41 0.69 -9.68
CA ASP A 221 -12.21 0.38 -10.48
C ASP A 221 -11.00 1.15 -9.92
N CYS A 222 -10.00 0.41 -9.43
CA CYS A 222 -8.76 0.96 -8.91
C CYS A 222 -7.65 0.76 -9.95
N PRO A 223 -7.24 1.79 -10.70
CA PRO A 223 -6.20 1.64 -11.71
C PRO A 223 -4.84 1.38 -11.07
N ALA A 224 -3.97 0.70 -11.82
CA ALA A 224 -2.56 0.62 -11.54
C ALA A 224 -1.79 1.56 -12.49
N PRO A 225 -0.61 2.07 -12.08
CA PRO A 225 0.29 2.77 -13.00
C PRO A 225 0.61 1.92 -14.24
N LYS A 226 0.92 2.58 -15.37
CA LYS A 226 1.17 1.88 -16.65
C LYS A 226 2.36 0.92 -16.60
N ASP A 227 3.35 1.20 -15.78
CA ASP A 227 4.52 0.38 -15.48
C ASP A 227 4.35 -0.46 -14.21
N GLY A 228 3.19 -0.37 -13.54
CA GLY A 228 2.86 -1.17 -12.37
C GLY A 228 2.27 -2.53 -12.71
N ASN A 229 2.49 -3.49 -11.82
CA ASN A 229 1.80 -4.78 -11.87
C ASN A 229 0.30 -4.58 -11.56
N PRO A 230 -0.63 -4.88 -12.48
CA PRO A 230 -2.05 -4.57 -12.29
C PRO A 230 -2.70 -5.27 -11.11
N LYS A 231 -2.14 -6.38 -10.62
CA LYS A 231 -2.66 -7.12 -9.47
C LYS A 231 -2.14 -6.61 -8.13
N LEU A 232 -0.98 -5.97 -8.11
CA LEU A 232 -0.30 -5.60 -6.87
C LEU A 232 -0.13 -4.09 -6.71
N ALA A 233 -0.13 -3.34 -7.81
CA ALA A 233 0.08 -1.90 -7.83
C ALA A 233 -1.22 -1.10 -7.91
N ALA A 234 -2.38 -1.76 -7.86
CA ALA A 234 -3.69 -1.10 -7.85
C ALA A 234 -3.78 -0.14 -6.65
N ILE A 235 -4.32 1.05 -6.90
CA ILE A 235 -4.38 2.12 -5.91
C ILE A 235 -5.76 2.09 -5.25
N ASP A 236 -5.86 1.36 -4.14
CA ASP A 236 -7.12 1.02 -3.46
C ASP A 236 -7.35 1.77 -2.13
N ALA A 237 -6.49 2.75 -1.86
CA ALA A 237 -6.58 3.69 -0.76
C ALA A 237 -5.72 4.93 -1.06
N ILE A 238 -6.10 6.06 -0.47
CA ILE A 238 -5.34 7.30 -0.50
C ILE A 238 -5.11 7.73 0.95
N PRO A 239 -3.87 8.07 1.35
CA PRO A 239 -3.62 8.58 2.69
C PRO A 239 -4.27 9.96 2.87
N ASP A 240 -4.83 10.21 4.04
CA ASP A 240 -5.41 11.50 4.38
C ASP A 240 -4.38 12.62 4.16
N PRO A 241 -4.74 13.68 3.42
CA PRO A 241 -3.87 14.83 3.27
C PRO A 241 -3.80 15.64 4.58
N PRO A 242 -2.81 16.53 4.70
CA PRO A 242 -2.74 17.47 5.83
C PRO A 242 -4.01 18.34 5.90
N ALA A 243 -4.43 18.63 7.13
CA ALA A 243 -5.55 19.54 7.41
C ALA A 243 -5.23 21.00 7.05
#